data_AF-A0AA39MLV9-F1
#
_entry.id   AF-A0AA39MLV9-F1
#
_cell.length_a   1.000
_cell.length_b   1.000
_cell.length_c   1.000
_cell.angle_alpha   90.00
_cell.angle_beta   90.00
_cell.angle_gamma   90.00
#
_symmetry.space_group_name_H-M   'P 1'
#
loop_
_entity.id
_entity.type
_entity.pdbx_description
1 polymer ?
#
loop_
_entity_poly.entity_id
_entity_poly.type
_entity_poly.pdbx_seq_one_letter_code
_entity_poly.pdbx_strand_id
1 'polypeptide(L)'
;MDLATASQQTPRAYIRGCAIPVDYKMPDLALVRDQAAQVTELVRAPIPPLIFVQNARGEAIGPIPLALWYNHKLPQLFLFSYFCAVEDVPEDILPQCIWSLEWMIRIFLEASDEQLKIFAHIAPQGQGDGITAEMERYASLHICRCKLAEHLLTPQLNQPLEALRHIQCSMELDQKHHGKSADIFVINPALYASFAVCLARARTDDLQAKSMLSRVMNDITFEASFRTIFHRVEAKVYLARVLRRLGEDDEAHKLEVWLVKWFKKHPHEFGDAVLVQMFTTDIEPAVDPVFTGLGGTKWLNHRKATAKTLMRQARNCRNCRACEPQVKLSLCSKCQHTYYCSRDCQKMNWPYHKTYCREDAEHSKKIAAIERISTSAAQQLRDWKDYRDNPRPETVECFAHALGIARDASRGRTHIIYQEVEYVPSVKNRLDKFRSTRVGVFKLDDVWQDLESRMGLGPGKGKVYIREMLEEFDLEPAKGWVGGPPIPIFNLMFSAKNSLPIYLGMSRISRQKLVFMRPNPDWRRDLNMKSDEPPAHFKLRGSKISDAEFIF
;
A
#
# COMPACT_ATOMS: atom_id res chain seq x y z
N MET A 1 -9.53 -23.43 -1.36
CA MET A 1 -9.77 -22.78 -2.66
C MET A 1 -8.92 -23.55 -3.64
N ASP A 2 -9.49 -24.06 -4.73
CA ASP A 2 -8.68 -24.63 -5.81
C ASP A 2 -7.65 -23.58 -6.21
N LEU A 3 -6.37 -23.94 -6.12
CA LEU A 3 -5.22 -23.09 -6.44
C LEU A 3 -5.10 -22.77 -7.94
N ALA A 4 -6.16 -22.98 -8.72
CA ALA A 4 -6.13 -23.04 -10.18
C ALA A 4 -7.01 -22.00 -10.89
N THR A 5 -7.39 -20.90 -10.23
CA THR A 5 -8.05 -19.78 -10.92
C THR A 5 -7.39 -18.44 -10.58
N ALA A 6 -6.13 -18.29 -10.97
CA ALA A 6 -5.59 -16.97 -11.30
C ALA A 6 -6.27 -16.53 -12.62
N SER A 7 -7.44 -15.89 -12.52
CA SER A 7 -8.04 -15.24 -13.69
C SER A 7 -7.00 -14.28 -14.29
N GLN A 8 -6.79 -14.37 -15.61
CA GLN A 8 -5.97 -13.48 -16.44
C GLN A 8 -5.97 -12.04 -15.93
N GLN A 9 -4.99 -11.69 -15.09
CA GLN A 9 -4.76 -10.33 -14.62
C GLN A 9 -3.65 -9.75 -15.47
N THR A 10 -3.88 -8.54 -16.01
CA THR A 10 -2.81 -7.78 -16.65
C THR A 10 -1.73 -7.52 -15.61
N PRO A 11 -0.47 -7.94 -15.84
CA PRO A 11 0.60 -7.73 -14.89
C PRO A 11 0.83 -6.24 -14.63
N ARG A 12 1.02 -5.86 -13.36
CA ARG A 12 1.22 -4.46 -12.96
C ARG A 12 2.70 -4.12 -12.89
N ALA A 13 3.03 -2.89 -13.29
CA ALA A 13 4.36 -2.34 -13.10
C ALA A 13 4.53 -1.89 -11.63
N TYR A 14 5.56 -2.39 -10.96
CA TYR A 14 5.90 -2.04 -9.58
C TYR A 14 7.40 -2.22 -9.30
N ILE A 15 8.01 -1.18 -8.75
CA ILE A 15 9.36 -1.21 -8.18
C ILE A 15 9.27 -0.70 -6.75
N ARG A 16 9.85 -1.46 -5.82
CA ARG A 16 9.90 -1.08 -4.42
C ARG A 16 10.72 0.21 -4.26
N GLY A 17 10.10 1.25 -3.70
CA GLY A 17 10.78 2.50 -3.34
C GLY A 17 10.95 3.49 -4.50
N CYS A 18 10.55 3.14 -5.73
CA CYS A 18 10.66 4.02 -6.90
C CYS A 18 9.28 4.32 -7.48
N ALA A 19 9.07 5.57 -7.90
CA ALA A 19 7.91 5.93 -8.71
C ALA A 19 8.16 5.47 -10.15
N ILE A 20 7.19 4.76 -10.73
CA ILE A 20 7.19 4.42 -12.14
C ILE A 20 6.41 5.52 -12.88
N PRO A 21 6.86 5.98 -14.07
CA PRO A 21 6.11 6.90 -14.89
C PRO A 21 4.68 6.41 -15.13
N VAL A 22 3.70 7.32 -15.05
CA VAL A 22 2.26 6.98 -15.15
C VAL A 22 1.90 6.40 -16.51
N ASP A 23 2.66 6.75 -17.54
CA ASP A 23 2.53 6.31 -18.93
C ASP A 23 3.36 5.06 -19.27
N TYR A 24 4.10 4.51 -18.31
CA TYR A 24 4.87 3.28 -18.51
C TYR A 24 3.92 2.11 -18.83
N LYS A 25 4.25 1.37 -19.90
CA LYS A 25 3.52 0.18 -20.31
C LYS A 25 4.38 -1.06 -20.07
N MET A 26 3.81 -2.03 -19.37
CA MET A 26 4.44 -3.35 -19.22
C MET A 26 4.64 -4.00 -20.60
N PRO A 27 5.72 -4.78 -20.79
CA PRO A 27 5.88 -5.67 -21.94
C PRO A 27 4.65 -6.53 -22.22
N ASP A 28 4.37 -6.77 -23.50
CA ASP A 28 3.29 -7.69 -23.91
C ASP A 28 3.59 -9.10 -23.39
N LEU A 29 2.66 -9.67 -22.63
CA LEU A 29 2.87 -10.95 -21.95
C LEU A 29 3.07 -12.11 -22.93
N ALA A 30 2.50 -12.07 -24.13
CA ALA A 30 2.74 -13.09 -25.15
C ALA A 30 4.19 -13.02 -25.65
N LEU A 31 4.72 -11.82 -25.90
CA LEU A 31 6.12 -11.64 -26.28
C LEU A 31 7.08 -12.04 -25.16
N VAL A 32 6.70 -11.79 -23.90
CA VAL A 32 7.48 -12.24 -22.73
C VAL A 32 7.52 -13.76 -22.67
N ARG A 33 6.39 -14.44 -22.88
CA ARG A 33 6.32 -15.91 -22.93
C ARG A 33 7.14 -16.49 -24.08
N ASP A 34 7.09 -15.89 -25.26
CA ASP A 34 7.90 -16.29 -26.41
C ASP A 34 9.40 -16.18 -26.11
N GLN A 35 9.82 -15.12 -25.41
CA GLN A 35 11.22 -14.98 -24.97
C GLN A 35 11.58 -15.93 -23.81
N ALA A 36 10.65 -16.19 -22.88
CA ALA A 36 10.86 -17.15 -21.80
C ALA A 36 11.10 -18.57 -22.36
N ALA A 37 10.36 -18.98 -23.40
CA ALA A 37 10.53 -20.27 -24.05
C ALA A 37 11.94 -20.45 -24.65
N GLN A 38 12.59 -19.36 -25.08
CA GLN A 38 13.93 -19.39 -25.68
C GLN A 38 15.05 -19.58 -24.64
N VAL A 39 14.79 -19.32 -23.35
CA VAL A 39 15.82 -19.35 -22.30
C VAL A 39 16.52 -20.71 -22.22
N THR A 40 15.76 -21.81 -22.27
CA THR A 40 16.33 -23.16 -22.13
C THR A 40 17.30 -23.50 -23.25
N GLU A 41 16.98 -23.12 -24.49
CA GLU A 41 17.86 -23.35 -25.63
C GLU A 41 19.09 -22.42 -25.59
N LEU A 42 18.89 -21.15 -25.25
CA LEU A 42 19.97 -20.16 -25.14
C LEU A 42 21.00 -20.53 -24.07
N VAL A 43 20.57 -21.03 -22.92
CA VAL A 43 21.47 -21.46 -21.83
C VAL A 43 22.26 -22.72 -22.21
N ARG A 44 21.71 -23.56 -23.09
CA ARG A 44 22.40 -24.77 -23.59
C ARG A 44 23.30 -24.51 -24.78
N ALA A 45 23.12 -23.37 -25.46
CA ALA A 45 23.94 -22.99 -26.59
C ALA A 45 25.40 -22.72 -26.15
N PRO A 46 26.39 -22.91 -27.04
CA PRO A 46 27.76 -22.47 -26.79
C PRO A 46 27.80 -20.98 -26.43
N ILE A 47 28.75 -20.61 -25.57
CA ILE A 47 28.95 -19.21 -25.17
C ILE A 47 29.13 -18.36 -26.44
N PRO A 48 28.33 -17.29 -26.61
CA PRO A 48 28.40 -16.44 -27.79
C PRO A 48 29.79 -15.80 -27.93
N PRO A 49 30.24 -15.52 -29.16
CA PRO A 49 31.50 -14.82 -29.39
C PRO A 49 31.49 -13.43 -28.72
N LEU A 50 32.67 -12.94 -28.36
CA LEU A 50 32.83 -11.61 -27.77
C LEU A 50 32.23 -10.54 -28.69
N ILE A 51 31.16 -9.88 -28.23
CA ILE A 51 30.53 -8.78 -28.96
C ILE A 51 31.12 -7.47 -28.46
N PHE A 52 31.71 -6.69 -29.36
CA PHE A 52 32.27 -5.37 -29.06
C PHE A 52 31.23 -4.29 -29.34
N VAL A 53 31.12 -3.32 -28.43
CA VAL A 53 30.26 -2.15 -28.59
C VAL A 53 31.08 -0.88 -28.72
N GLN A 54 30.55 0.07 -29.50
CA GLN A 54 31.09 1.41 -29.67
C GLN A 54 30.22 2.43 -28.92
N ASN A 55 30.83 3.49 -28.40
CA ASN A 55 30.07 4.59 -27.81
C ASN A 55 29.49 5.52 -28.89
N ALA A 56 28.73 6.53 -28.47
CA ALA A 56 28.17 7.55 -29.37
C ALA A 56 29.23 8.33 -30.17
N ARG A 57 30.51 8.25 -29.80
CA ARG A 57 31.65 8.85 -30.50
C ARG A 57 32.39 7.86 -31.42
N GLY A 58 31.92 6.63 -31.53
CA GLY A 58 32.55 5.57 -32.34
C GLY A 58 33.73 4.87 -31.67
N GLU A 59 34.03 5.17 -30.41
CA GLU A 59 35.16 4.60 -29.68
C GLU A 59 34.80 3.19 -29.16
N ALA A 60 35.71 2.23 -29.31
CA ALA A 60 35.52 0.87 -28.83
C ALA A 60 35.64 0.82 -27.30
N ILE A 61 34.62 0.27 -26.62
CA ILE A 61 34.52 0.22 -25.15
C ILE A 61 34.91 -1.17 -24.61
N GLY A 62 35.22 -2.11 -25.50
CA GLY A 62 35.53 -3.50 -25.16
C GLY A 62 34.33 -4.46 -25.32
N PRO A 63 34.53 -5.74 -25.01
CA PRO A 63 33.48 -6.75 -25.15
C PRO A 63 32.40 -6.57 -24.08
N ILE A 64 31.14 -6.80 -24.44
CA ILE A 64 30.04 -6.82 -23.48
C ILE A 64 30.10 -8.09 -22.62
N PRO A 65 29.79 -8.00 -21.32
CA PRO A 65 29.53 -9.17 -20.48
C PRO A 65 28.43 -10.05 -21.07
N LEU A 66 28.53 -11.36 -20.81
CA LEU A 66 27.52 -12.34 -21.22
C LEU A 66 26.11 -11.99 -20.70
N ALA A 67 26.04 -11.38 -19.53
CA ALA A 67 24.78 -10.93 -18.94
C ALA A 67 24.07 -9.86 -19.80
N LEU A 68 24.84 -8.90 -20.34
CA LEU A 68 24.30 -7.88 -21.26
C LEU A 68 23.90 -8.51 -22.59
N TRP A 69 24.59 -9.56 -23.04
CA TRP A 69 24.19 -10.31 -24.23
C TRP A 69 22.81 -10.95 -24.05
N TYR A 70 22.56 -11.63 -22.94
CA TYR A 70 21.24 -12.23 -22.67
C TYR A 70 20.14 -11.17 -22.59
N ASN A 71 20.39 -10.05 -21.91
CA ASN A 71 19.46 -8.93 -21.84
C ASN A 71 19.13 -8.34 -23.22
N HIS A 72 20.14 -8.21 -24.09
CA HIS A 72 19.93 -7.77 -25.46
C HIS A 72 19.13 -8.76 -26.30
N LYS A 73 19.29 -10.07 -26.08
CA LYS A 73 18.53 -11.12 -26.77
C LYS A 73 17.10 -11.26 -26.28
N LEU A 74 16.87 -11.05 -24.99
CA LEU A 74 15.58 -11.26 -24.33
C LEU A 74 15.07 -9.98 -23.62
N PRO A 75 14.96 -8.84 -24.33
CA PRO A 75 14.68 -7.55 -23.69
C PRO A 75 13.30 -7.50 -23.02
N GLN A 76 12.28 -8.15 -23.58
CA GLN A 76 10.93 -8.15 -23.02
C GLN A 76 10.88 -8.96 -21.73
N LEU A 77 11.53 -10.13 -21.68
CA LEU A 77 11.65 -10.92 -20.46
C LEU A 77 12.37 -10.12 -19.37
N PHE A 78 13.52 -9.51 -19.66
CA PHE A 78 14.28 -8.75 -18.66
C PHE A 78 13.51 -7.54 -18.13
N LEU A 79 12.89 -6.75 -19.01
CA LEU A 79 12.05 -5.63 -18.60
C LEU A 79 10.86 -6.12 -17.75
N PHE A 80 10.19 -7.19 -18.19
CA PHE A 80 9.07 -7.76 -17.45
C PHE A 80 9.52 -8.23 -16.06
N SER A 81 10.60 -8.98 -15.97
CA SER A 81 11.15 -9.48 -14.70
C SER A 81 11.60 -8.36 -13.77
N TYR A 82 12.10 -7.23 -14.29
CA TYR A 82 12.47 -6.07 -13.48
C TYR A 82 11.26 -5.26 -12.99
N PHE A 83 10.28 -4.99 -13.85
CA PHE A 83 9.17 -4.08 -13.56
C PHE A 83 7.88 -4.77 -13.07
N CYS A 84 7.64 -6.06 -13.32
CA CYS A 84 6.39 -6.72 -12.92
C CYS A 84 6.25 -6.86 -11.39
N ALA A 85 5.09 -6.59 -10.79
CA ALA A 85 4.89 -6.93 -9.38
C ALA A 85 5.13 -8.44 -9.15
N VAL A 86 5.73 -8.80 -8.00
CA VAL A 86 6.11 -10.19 -7.70
C VAL A 86 4.90 -11.13 -7.74
N GLU A 87 3.75 -10.65 -7.25
CA GLU A 87 2.52 -11.45 -7.18
C GLU A 87 1.83 -11.62 -8.54
N ASP A 88 2.23 -10.84 -9.55
CA ASP A 88 1.64 -10.85 -10.89
C ASP A 88 2.44 -11.70 -11.89
N VAL A 89 3.63 -12.20 -11.51
CA VAL A 89 4.43 -13.06 -12.38
C VAL A 89 3.72 -14.40 -12.57
N PRO A 90 3.36 -14.78 -13.80
CA PRO A 90 2.69 -16.05 -14.05
C PRO A 90 3.59 -17.25 -13.70
N GLU A 91 2.98 -18.29 -13.11
CA GLU A 91 3.70 -19.49 -12.66
C GLU A 91 4.43 -20.19 -13.82
N ASP A 92 3.90 -20.13 -15.05
CA ASP A 92 4.48 -20.76 -16.24
C ASP A 92 5.82 -20.15 -16.68
N ILE A 93 6.10 -18.89 -16.31
CA ILE A 93 7.35 -18.18 -16.65
C ILE A 93 8.17 -17.76 -15.42
N LEU A 94 7.73 -18.12 -14.21
CA LEU A 94 8.41 -17.74 -12.97
C LEU A 94 9.90 -18.16 -12.95
N PRO A 95 10.30 -19.39 -13.33
CA PRO A 95 11.71 -19.78 -13.37
C PRO A 95 12.56 -18.90 -14.30
N GLN A 96 12.01 -18.48 -15.44
CA GLN A 96 12.69 -17.62 -16.41
C GLN A 96 12.80 -16.19 -15.91
N CYS A 97 11.81 -15.71 -15.14
CA CYS A 97 11.89 -14.41 -14.47
C CYS A 97 12.97 -14.39 -13.37
N ILE A 98 13.07 -15.46 -12.58
CA ILE A 98 14.14 -15.64 -11.58
C ILE A 98 15.50 -15.64 -12.24
N TRP A 99 15.67 -16.46 -13.29
CA TRP A 99 16.88 -16.50 -14.10
C TRP A 99 17.23 -15.10 -14.66
N SER A 100 16.24 -14.38 -15.20
CA SER A 100 16.46 -13.04 -15.73
C SER A 100 16.94 -12.07 -14.66
N LEU A 101 16.39 -12.11 -13.45
CA LEU A 101 16.81 -11.26 -12.32
C LEU A 101 18.24 -11.58 -11.87
N GLU A 102 18.63 -12.86 -11.81
CA GLU A 102 20.01 -13.28 -11.52
C GLU A 102 21.00 -12.73 -12.56
N TRP A 103 20.64 -12.77 -13.84
CA TRP A 103 21.46 -12.20 -14.90
C TRP A 103 21.45 -10.67 -14.89
N MET A 104 20.36 -10.02 -14.49
CA MET A 104 20.37 -8.57 -14.23
C MET A 104 21.34 -8.19 -13.12
N ILE A 105 21.41 -8.96 -12.04
CA ILE A 105 22.41 -8.72 -10.99
C ILE A 105 23.83 -8.76 -11.59
N ARG A 106 24.11 -9.72 -12.47
CA ARG A 106 25.41 -9.81 -13.17
C ARG A 106 25.67 -8.61 -14.08
N ILE A 107 24.66 -8.11 -14.81
CA ILE A 107 24.78 -6.88 -15.61
C ILE A 107 25.33 -5.74 -14.75
N PHE A 108 24.72 -5.50 -13.58
CA PHE A 108 25.14 -4.39 -12.72
C PHE A 108 26.47 -4.63 -11.99
N LEU A 109 26.92 -5.87 -11.85
CA LEU A 109 28.22 -6.21 -11.25
C LEU A 109 29.37 -6.21 -12.27
N GLU A 110 29.11 -6.62 -13.51
CA GLU A 110 30.14 -6.92 -14.52
C GLU A 110 30.30 -5.82 -15.58
N ALA A 111 29.24 -5.06 -15.88
CA ALA A 111 29.28 -4.07 -16.95
C ALA A 111 29.86 -2.71 -16.50
N SER A 112 30.61 -2.07 -17.39
CA SER A 112 31.10 -0.70 -17.17
C SER A 112 29.96 0.33 -17.21
N ASP A 113 30.17 1.51 -16.63
CA ASP A 113 29.20 2.61 -16.67
C ASP A 113 28.83 2.96 -18.12
N GLU A 114 29.81 3.02 -19.01
CA GLU A 114 29.59 3.30 -20.44
C GLU A 114 28.72 2.23 -21.11
N GLN A 115 28.94 0.95 -20.79
CA GLN A 115 28.09 -0.13 -21.29
C GLN A 115 26.67 -0.03 -20.75
N LEU A 116 26.50 0.21 -19.44
CA LEU A 116 25.17 0.37 -18.86
C LEU A 116 24.40 1.56 -19.47
N LYS A 117 25.09 2.66 -19.80
CA LYS A 117 24.48 3.82 -20.51
C LYS A 117 24.02 3.44 -21.91
N ILE A 118 24.83 2.70 -22.68
CA ILE A 118 24.47 2.26 -24.04
C ILE A 118 23.22 1.38 -24.05
N PHE A 119 23.12 0.48 -23.07
CA PHE A 119 21.97 -0.42 -22.94
C PHE A 119 20.82 0.18 -22.12
N ALA A 120 20.85 1.50 -21.85
CA ALA A 120 19.81 2.25 -21.16
C ALA A 120 19.45 1.71 -19.76
N HIS A 121 20.41 1.09 -19.07
CA HIS A 121 20.25 0.66 -17.67
C HIS A 121 20.51 1.79 -16.66
N ILE A 122 21.26 2.81 -17.07
CA ILE A 122 21.56 4.02 -16.29
C ILE A 122 21.49 5.26 -17.18
N ALA A 123 21.17 6.41 -16.61
CA ALA A 123 21.00 7.65 -17.37
C ALA A 123 22.34 8.18 -17.93
N PRO A 124 22.33 8.81 -19.13
CA PRO A 124 23.48 9.58 -19.60
C PRO A 124 23.82 10.73 -18.64
N GLN A 125 25.10 11.03 -18.44
CA GLN A 125 25.55 12.14 -17.59
C GLN A 125 24.85 13.46 -18.01
N GLY A 126 24.20 14.13 -17.06
CA GLY A 126 23.53 15.42 -17.29
C GLY A 126 22.06 15.34 -17.72
N GLN A 127 21.46 14.14 -17.80
CA GLN A 127 20.02 13.95 -18.09
C GLN A 127 19.20 13.40 -16.92
N GLY A 128 19.82 13.07 -15.78
CA GLY A 128 19.15 12.63 -14.55
C GLY A 128 19.08 13.73 -13.48
N ASP A 129 18.13 13.62 -12.55
CA ASP A 129 17.86 14.52 -11.41
C ASP A 129 19.01 14.57 -10.37
N GLY A 130 20.24 14.84 -10.79
CA GLY A 130 21.41 14.86 -9.90
C GLY A 130 21.85 13.49 -9.37
N ILE A 131 21.27 12.39 -9.89
CA ILE A 131 21.60 11.02 -9.51
C ILE A 131 22.86 10.56 -10.26
N THR A 132 23.83 9.97 -9.55
CA THR A 132 25.06 9.44 -10.16
C THR A 132 24.84 8.03 -10.71
N ALA A 133 25.65 7.64 -11.72
CA ALA A 133 25.67 6.26 -12.24
C ALA A 133 25.90 5.21 -11.14
N GLU A 134 26.72 5.55 -10.13
CA GLU A 134 26.95 4.71 -8.95
C GLU A 134 25.66 4.50 -8.14
N MET A 135 24.88 5.56 -7.90
CA MET A 135 23.62 5.49 -7.17
C MET A 135 22.56 4.69 -7.94
N GLU A 136 22.46 4.85 -9.26
CA GLU A 136 21.52 4.07 -10.09
C GLU A 136 21.88 2.58 -10.12
N ARG A 137 23.18 2.26 -10.22
CA ARG A 137 23.68 0.87 -10.12
C ARG A 137 23.37 0.29 -8.74
N TYR A 138 23.66 1.04 -7.67
CA TYR A 138 23.38 0.63 -6.29
C TYR A 138 21.89 0.32 -6.10
N ALA A 139 21.00 1.23 -6.51
CA ALA A 139 19.56 1.05 -6.41
C ALA A 139 19.08 -0.16 -7.22
N SER A 140 19.58 -0.33 -8.45
CA SER A 140 19.17 -1.43 -9.33
C SER A 140 19.59 -2.81 -8.81
N LEU A 141 20.79 -2.92 -8.24
CA LEU A 141 21.24 -4.14 -7.56
C LEU A 141 20.33 -4.48 -6.38
N HIS A 142 19.98 -3.48 -5.57
CA HIS A 142 19.09 -3.66 -4.43
C HIS A 142 17.70 -4.14 -4.87
N ILE A 143 17.13 -3.51 -5.91
CA ILE A 143 15.83 -3.89 -6.49
C ILE A 143 15.85 -5.35 -6.95
N CYS A 144 16.85 -5.75 -7.76
CA CYS A 144 16.92 -7.10 -8.30
C CYS A 144 17.04 -8.16 -7.20
N ARG A 145 17.92 -7.94 -6.22
CA ARG A 145 18.15 -8.89 -5.11
C ARG A 145 16.93 -9.03 -4.21
N CYS A 146 16.30 -7.92 -3.83
CA CYS A 146 15.10 -7.95 -3.00
C CYS A 146 13.95 -8.66 -3.72
N LYS A 147 13.74 -8.37 -5.00
CA LYS A 147 12.69 -9.01 -5.80
C LYS A 147 12.92 -10.50 -6.01
N LEU A 148 14.17 -10.88 -6.30
CA LEU A 148 14.58 -12.27 -6.40
C LEU A 148 14.34 -13.03 -5.09
N ALA A 149 14.74 -12.45 -3.96
CA ALA A 149 14.47 -13.01 -2.64
C ALA A 149 12.96 -13.14 -2.36
N GLU A 150 12.13 -12.16 -2.75
CA GLU A 150 10.68 -12.25 -2.63
C GLU A 150 10.10 -13.43 -3.41
N HIS A 151 10.53 -13.65 -4.66
CA HIS A 151 10.13 -14.83 -5.44
C HIS A 151 10.53 -16.14 -4.75
N LEU A 152 11.77 -16.24 -4.29
CA LEU A 152 12.30 -17.44 -3.61
C LEU A 152 11.57 -17.76 -2.30
N LEU A 153 10.99 -16.75 -1.66
CA LEU A 153 10.26 -16.88 -0.39
C LEU A 153 8.78 -17.24 -0.55
N THR A 154 8.25 -17.25 -1.78
CA THR A 154 6.87 -17.67 -2.09
C THR A 154 6.59 -19.10 -1.62
N PRO A 155 5.32 -19.46 -1.31
CA PRO A 155 4.94 -20.84 -0.96
C PRO A 155 5.37 -21.89 -1.99
N GLN A 156 5.32 -21.54 -3.28
CA GLN A 156 5.63 -22.43 -4.38
C GLN A 156 7.10 -22.86 -4.39
N LEU A 157 8.03 -21.92 -4.14
CA LEU A 157 9.47 -22.20 -4.18
C LEU A 157 10.02 -22.52 -2.80
N ASN A 158 9.67 -21.70 -1.80
CA ASN A 158 10.10 -21.82 -0.41
C ASN A 158 11.60 -22.17 -0.26
N GLN A 159 12.46 -21.35 -0.87
CA GLN A 159 13.93 -21.46 -0.85
C GLN A 159 14.56 -20.36 0.02
N PRO A 160 14.36 -20.38 1.36
CA PRO A 160 14.80 -19.30 2.23
C PRO A 160 16.33 -19.18 2.33
N LEU A 161 17.08 -20.26 2.13
CA LEU A 161 18.54 -20.22 2.15
C LEU A 161 19.10 -19.42 0.97
N GLU A 162 18.58 -19.64 -0.24
CA GLU A 162 19.00 -18.86 -1.42
C GLU A 162 18.53 -17.41 -1.32
N ALA A 163 17.31 -17.18 -0.82
CA ALA A 163 16.83 -15.83 -0.52
C ALA A 163 17.74 -15.09 0.47
N LEU A 164 18.17 -15.78 1.55
CA LEU A 164 19.08 -15.23 2.55
C LEU A 164 20.40 -14.74 1.93
N ARG A 165 20.98 -15.50 0.99
CA ARG A 165 22.23 -15.11 0.30
C ARG A 165 22.07 -13.79 -0.45
N HIS A 166 20.97 -13.62 -1.18
CA HIS A 166 20.71 -12.37 -1.90
C HIS A 166 20.49 -11.19 -0.96
N ILE A 167 19.72 -11.37 0.13
CA ILE A 167 19.49 -10.31 1.11
C ILE A 167 20.79 -9.96 1.85
N GLN A 168 21.64 -10.94 2.18
CA GLN A 168 22.95 -10.70 2.78
C GLN A 168 23.83 -9.82 1.87
N CYS A 169 23.90 -10.15 0.58
CA CYS A 169 24.65 -9.32 -0.38
C CYS A 169 24.08 -7.89 -0.49
N SER A 170 22.77 -7.69 -0.29
CA SER A 170 22.17 -6.36 -0.21
C SER A 170 22.56 -5.63 1.09
N MET A 171 22.66 -6.32 2.23
CA MET A 171 23.13 -5.71 3.48
C MET A 171 24.59 -5.26 3.38
N GLU A 172 25.45 -6.09 2.81
CA GLU A 172 26.85 -5.76 2.57
C GLU A 172 27.01 -4.57 1.61
N LEU A 173 26.12 -4.49 0.61
CA LEU A 173 26.06 -3.35 -0.31
C LEU A 173 25.68 -2.05 0.41
N ASP A 174 24.67 -2.08 1.28
CA ASP A 174 24.26 -0.93 2.09
C ASP A 174 25.38 -0.49 3.04
N GLN A 175 26.05 -1.43 3.71
CA GLN A 175 27.22 -1.12 4.53
C GLN A 175 28.37 -0.54 3.70
N LYS A 176 28.61 -1.02 2.49
CA LYS A 176 29.65 -0.43 1.63
C LYS A 176 29.31 1.02 1.25
N HIS A 177 28.05 1.30 0.94
CA HIS A 177 27.59 2.62 0.51
C HIS A 177 27.52 3.64 1.65
N HIS A 178 27.07 3.22 2.83
CA HIS A 178 26.87 4.10 4.00
C HIS A 178 28.01 4.04 5.03
N GLY A 179 29.01 3.16 4.82
CA GLY A 179 30.14 2.92 5.72
C GLY A 179 30.04 1.58 6.45
N LYS A 180 31.15 0.85 6.56
CA LYS A 180 31.16 -0.56 7.04
C LYS A 180 30.50 -0.78 8.40
N SER A 181 30.54 0.24 9.28
CA SER A 181 29.94 0.20 10.61
C SER A 181 28.52 0.78 10.66
N ALA A 182 27.93 1.09 9.51
CA ALA A 182 26.58 1.63 9.44
C ALA A 182 25.57 0.59 9.92
N ASP A 183 24.66 1.04 10.78
CA ASP A 183 23.61 0.19 11.32
C ASP A 183 22.48 0.03 10.29
N ILE A 184 22.40 -1.17 9.68
CA ILE A 184 21.38 -1.51 8.68
C ILE A 184 19.97 -1.26 9.22
N PHE A 185 19.75 -1.45 10.51
CA PHE A 185 18.47 -1.19 11.14
C PHE A 185 18.01 0.27 11.00
N VAL A 186 18.95 1.21 10.99
CA VAL A 186 18.66 2.65 10.89
C VAL A 186 18.59 3.10 9.43
N ILE A 187 19.52 2.63 8.60
CA ILE A 187 19.62 3.09 7.20
C ILE A 187 18.60 2.39 6.29
N ASN A 188 18.30 1.11 6.53
CA ASN A 188 17.36 0.31 5.74
C ASN A 188 16.58 -0.69 6.63
N PRO A 189 15.62 -0.21 7.42
CA PRO A 189 14.88 -1.02 8.38
C PRO A 189 14.10 -2.17 7.72
N ALA A 190 13.56 -1.96 6.51
CA ALA A 190 12.85 -2.99 5.75
C ALA A 190 13.76 -4.14 5.32
N LEU A 191 14.99 -3.84 4.86
CA LEU A 191 16.00 -4.86 4.55
C LEU A 191 16.42 -5.62 5.81
N TYR A 192 16.63 -4.92 6.92
CA TYR A 192 16.96 -5.54 8.22
C TYR A 192 15.90 -6.56 8.65
N ALA A 193 14.62 -6.18 8.57
CA ALA A 193 13.52 -7.07 8.90
C ALA A 193 13.44 -8.28 7.95
N SER A 194 13.64 -8.04 6.65
CA SER A 194 13.64 -9.11 5.64
C SER A 194 14.76 -10.13 5.88
N PHE A 195 15.96 -9.66 6.24
CA PHE A 195 17.09 -10.53 6.59
C PHE A 195 16.82 -11.35 7.84
N ALA A 196 16.27 -10.72 8.89
CA ALA A 196 15.92 -11.42 10.14
C ALA A 196 14.90 -12.56 9.90
N VAL A 197 13.92 -12.33 9.02
CA VAL A 197 12.95 -13.35 8.59
C VAL A 197 13.61 -14.43 7.76
N CYS A 198 14.50 -14.08 6.82
CA CYS A 198 15.25 -15.05 6.03
C CYS A 198 16.10 -15.97 6.91
N LEU A 199 16.81 -15.42 7.90
CA LEU A 199 17.56 -16.21 8.89
C LEU A 199 16.65 -17.19 9.63
N ALA A 200 15.52 -16.70 10.15
CA ALA A 200 14.57 -17.52 10.88
C ALA A 200 13.98 -18.66 10.03
N ARG A 201 13.72 -18.41 8.74
CA ARG A 201 13.19 -19.42 7.79
C ARG A 201 14.27 -20.38 7.30
N ALA A 202 15.49 -19.90 7.06
CA ALA A 202 16.62 -20.71 6.61
C ALA A 202 17.20 -21.57 7.74
N ARG A 203 16.93 -21.21 9.01
CA ARG A 203 17.37 -21.93 10.22
C ARG A 203 18.90 -22.06 10.28
N THR A 204 19.61 -21.08 9.75
CA THR A 204 21.07 -21.05 9.69
C THR A 204 21.69 -20.48 10.97
N ASP A 205 21.01 -19.53 11.61
CA ASP A 205 21.47 -18.90 12.86
C ASP A 205 20.26 -18.37 13.67
N ASP A 206 19.75 -19.21 14.57
CA ASP A 206 18.59 -18.88 15.41
C ASP A 206 18.92 -17.82 16.48
N LEU A 207 20.17 -17.70 16.92
CA LEU A 207 20.57 -16.69 17.90
C LEU A 207 20.58 -15.30 17.26
N GLN A 208 21.14 -15.17 16.07
CA GLN A 208 21.11 -13.93 15.30
C GLN A 208 19.67 -13.58 14.91
N ALA A 209 18.89 -14.55 14.41
CA ALA A 209 17.48 -14.35 14.08
C ALA A 209 16.69 -13.82 15.30
N LYS A 210 16.84 -14.45 16.48
CA LYS A 210 16.20 -14.01 17.72
C LYS A 210 16.54 -12.56 18.04
N SER A 211 17.82 -12.20 18.02
CA SER A 211 18.29 -10.85 18.32
C SER A 211 17.68 -9.81 17.38
N MET A 212 17.72 -10.07 16.07
CA MET A 212 17.23 -9.13 15.07
C MET A 212 15.72 -8.98 15.09
N LEU A 213 14.97 -10.08 15.16
CA LEU A 213 13.49 -10.06 15.26
C LEU A 213 13.03 -9.36 16.55
N SER A 214 13.75 -9.56 17.65
CA SER A 214 13.47 -8.86 18.91
C SER A 214 13.68 -7.35 18.79
N ARG A 215 14.72 -6.92 18.06
CA ARG A 215 14.96 -5.49 17.79
C ARG A 215 13.84 -4.88 16.94
N VAL A 216 13.44 -5.54 15.84
CA VAL A 216 12.31 -5.10 14.99
C VAL A 216 11.02 -4.93 15.80
N MET A 217 10.79 -5.85 16.75
CA MET A 217 9.60 -5.84 17.59
C MET A 217 9.57 -4.71 18.63
N ASN A 218 10.72 -4.41 19.25
CA ASN A 218 10.79 -3.60 20.48
C ASN A 218 11.31 -2.18 20.27
N ASP A 219 12.13 -1.96 19.25
CA ASP A 219 12.78 -0.68 19.04
C ASP A 219 11.79 0.33 18.44
N ILE A 220 11.56 1.42 19.15
CA ILE A 220 10.61 2.47 18.78
C ILE A 220 11.05 3.26 17.54
N THR A 221 12.33 3.18 17.19
CA THR A 221 12.90 3.87 16.02
C THR A 221 12.72 3.07 14.73
N PHE A 222 12.29 1.80 14.81
CA PHE A 222 11.85 1.03 13.65
C PHE A 222 10.68 1.74 12.98
N GLU A 223 10.81 2.04 11.66
CA GLU A 223 10.01 2.97 10.85
C GLU A 223 8.60 3.30 11.34
N ALA A 224 8.13 4.54 11.13
CA ALA A 224 6.74 4.92 11.40
C ALA A 224 5.82 4.84 10.16
N SER A 225 5.91 3.76 9.37
CA SER A 225 5.09 3.56 8.15
C SER A 225 4.00 2.50 8.35
N PHE A 226 3.06 2.37 7.41
CA PHE A 226 2.06 1.29 7.43
C PHE A 226 2.71 -0.11 7.32
N ARG A 227 3.85 -0.21 6.62
CA ARG A 227 4.64 -1.45 6.50
C ARG A 227 5.27 -1.88 7.83
N THR A 228 5.39 -0.99 8.80
CA THR A 228 5.89 -1.30 10.15
C THR A 228 4.98 -2.28 10.88
N ILE A 229 3.66 -2.21 10.71
CA ILE A 229 2.74 -3.19 11.33
C ILE A 229 3.05 -4.58 10.79
N PHE A 230 3.18 -4.69 9.47
CA PHE A 230 3.54 -5.92 8.78
C PHE A 230 4.83 -6.50 9.37
N HIS A 231 5.93 -5.76 9.35
CA HIS A 231 7.21 -6.25 9.86
C HIS A 231 7.19 -6.58 11.37
N ARG A 232 6.46 -5.83 12.21
CA ARG A 232 6.38 -6.14 13.65
C ARG A 232 5.58 -7.39 13.95
N VAL A 233 4.48 -7.63 13.23
CA VAL A 233 3.67 -8.83 13.41
C VAL A 233 4.38 -10.04 12.80
N GLU A 234 4.95 -9.88 11.61
CA GLU A 234 5.80 -10.88 10.96
C GLU A 234 6.96 -11.27 11.87
N ALA A 235 7.68 -10.30 12.43
CA ALA A 235 8.78 -10.57 13.35
C ALA A 235 8.34 -11.36 14.58
N LYS A 236 7.15 -11.09 15.14
CA LYS A 236 6.60 -11.86 16.25
C LYS A 236 6.30 -13.31 15.88
N VAL A 237 5.76 -13.55 14.68
CA VAL A 237 5.49 -14.92 14.18
C VAL A 237 6.78 -15.72 14.10
N TYR A 238 7.78 -15.19 13.41
CA TYR A 238 9.05 -15.90 13.23
C TYR A 238 9.86 -15.97 14.54
N LEU A 239 9.80 -14.95 15.40
CA LEU A 239 10.43 -14.99 16.72
C LEU A 239 9.83 -16.08 17.61
N ALA A 240 8.51 -16.27 17.61
CA ALA A 240 7.88 -17.37 18.35
C ALA A 240 8.42 -18.74 17.88
N ARG A 241 8.54 -18.94 16.57
CA ARG A 241 9.11 -20.18 15.98
C ARG A 241 10.58 -20.38 16.34
N VAL A 242 11.38 -19.31 16.32
CA VAL A 242 12.80 -19.33 16.72
C VAL A 242 12.93 -19.67 18.21
N LEU A 243 12.12 -19.04 19.08
CA LEU A 243 12.13 -19.30 20.53
C LEU A 243 11.79 -20.76 20.84
N ARG A 244 10.82 -21.37 20.15
CA ARG A 244 10.53 -22.81 20.27
C ARG A 244 11.75 -23.67 19.95
N ARG A 245 12.48 -23.36 18.88
CA ARG A 245 13.70 -24.10 18.50
C ARG A 245 14.83 -23.94 19.51
N LEU A 246 14.92 -22.77 20.15
CA LEU A 246 15.88 -22.49 21.21
C LEU A 246 15.45 -23.06 22.59
N GLY A 247 14.28 -23.70 22.69
CA GLY A 247 13.76 -24.24 23.96
C GLY A 247 13.18 -23.19 24.91
N GLU A 248 12.93 -21.97 24.43
CA GLU A 248 12.34 -20.87 25.21
C GLU A 248 10.80 -20.88 25.10
N ASP A 249 10.20 -22.00 25.51
CA ASP A 249 8.79 -22.30 25.30
C ASP A 249 7.81 -21.30 25.93
N ASP A 250 8.14 -20.77 27.11
CA ASP A 250 7.29 -19.81 27.81
C ASP A 250 7.19 -18.47 27.07
N GLU A 251 8.33 -17.98 26.55
CA GLU A 251 8.37 -16.74 25.78
C GLU A 251 7.72 -16.92 24.40
N ALA A 252 7.95 -18.07 23.75
CA ALA A 252 7.25 -18.44 22.53
C ALA A 252 5.73 -18.44 22.74
N HIS A 253 5.25 -19.09 23.81
CA HIS A 253 3.83 -19.19 24.12
C HIS A 253 3.18 -17.82 24.37
N LYS A 254 3.87 -16.89 25.04
CA LYS A 254 3.38 -15.51 25.22
C LYS A 254 3.16 -14.81 23.88
N LEU A 255 4.09 -14.95 22.94
CA LEU A 255 3.95 -14.39 21.59
C LEU A 255 2.82 -15.07 20.81
N GLU A 256 2.70 -16.39 20.87
CA GLU A 256 1.65 -17.15 20.19
C GLU A 256 0.25 -16.72 20.66
N VAL A 257 0.03 -16.64 21.98
CA VAL A 257 -1.24 -16.18 22.56
C VAL A 257 -1.56 -14.75 22.13
N TRP A 258 -0.55 -13.89 22.09
CA TRP A 258 -0.71 -12.52 21.62
C TRP A 258 -1.11 -12.49 20.13
N LEU A 259 -0.42 -13.26 19.29
CA LEU A 259 -0.66 -13.33 17.84
C LEU A 259 -2.07 -13.83 17.54
N VAL A 260 -2.51 -14.92 18.18
CA VAL A 260 -3.88 -15.45 18.01
C VAL A 260 -4.92 -14.38 18.35
N LYS A 261 -4.75 -13.67 19.47
CA LYS A 261 -5.67 -12.58 19.87
C LYS A 261 -5.62 -11.43 18.87
N TRP A 262 -4.43 -11.04 18.41
CA TRP A 262 -4.23 -9.92 17.52
C TRP A 262 -4.83 -10.19 16.13
N PHE A 263 -4.59 -11.36 15.53
CA PHE A 263 -5.16 -11.75 14.24
C PHE A 263 -6.68 -11.90 14.29
N LYS A 264 -7.25 -12.45 15.37
CA LYS A 264 -8.71 -12.44 15.57
C LYS A 264 -9.29 -11.03 15.67
N LYS A 265 -8.51 -10.08 16.19
CA LYS A 265 -8.89 -8.66 16.34
C LYS A 265 -8.72 -7.87 15.04
N HIS A 266 -7.80 -8.29 14.16
CA HIS A 266 -7.44 -7.66 12.88
C HIS A 266 -7.39 -8.68 11.72
N PRO A 267 -8.52 -9.34 11.41
CA PRO A 267 -8.54 -10.48 10.48
C PRO A 267 -8.21 -10.12 9.03
N HIS A 268 -8.22 -8.83 8.69
CA HIS A 268 -7.99 -8.32 7.34
C HIS A 268 -6.85 -7.31 7.29
N GLU A 269 -5.95 -7.35 8.29
CA GLU A 269 -4.78 -6.46 8.27
C GLU A 269 -3.82 -6.84 7.14
N PHE A 270 -3.72 -8.13 6.86
CA PHE A 270 -2.93 -8.66 5.76
C PHE A 270 -3.83 -9.38 4.76
N GLY A 271 -3.50 -9.25 3.48
CA GLY A 271 -4.15 -9.98 2.41
C GLY A 271 -3.77 -11.46 2.41
N ASP A 272 -4.50 -12.25 1.61
CA ASP A 272 -4.34 -13.71 1.57
C ASP A 272 -2.94 -14.14 1.17
N ALA A 273 -2.33 -13.50 0.16
CA ALA A 273 -0.98 -13.84 -0.28
C ALA A 273 0.05 -13.80 0.87
N VAL A 274 -0.01 -12.76 1.70
CA VAL A 274 0.86 -12.58 2.87
C VAL A 274 0.56 -13.64 3.93
N LEU A 275 -0.70 -13.87 4.27
CA LEU A 275 -1.10 -14.82 5.31
C LEU A 275 -0.80 -16.27 4.90
N VAL A 276 -1.04 -16.62 3.64
CA VAL A 276 -0.72 -17.94 3.08
C VAL A 276 0.78 -18.16 3.19
N GLN A 277 1.62 -17.25 2.68
CA GLN A 277 3.07 -17.38 2.84
C GLN A 277 3.46 -17.54 4.30
N MET A 278 3.01 -16.64 5.17
CA MET A 278 3.36 -16.65 6.59
C MET A 278 3.02 -17.96 7.32
N PHE A 279 1.91 -18.62 6.99
CA PHE A 279 1.42 -19.82 7.72
C PHE A 279 1.56 -21.13 6.95
N THR A 280 2.04 -21.12 5.71
CA THR A 280 2.23 -22.33 4.89
C THR A 280 3.68 -22.57 4.48
N THR A 281 4.58 -21.64 4.79
CA THR A 281 6.02 -21.85 4.66
C THR A 281 6.63 -22.23 6.01
N ASP A 282 7.86 -22.76 5.97
CA ASP A 282 8.80 -22.97 7.09
C ASP A 282 8.37 -23.81 8.31
N ILE A 283 7.08 -24.06 8.53
CA ILE A 283 6.52 -24.97 9.52
C ILE A 283 5.27 -25.62 8.91
N GLU A 284 5.04 -26.90 9.22
CA GLU A 284 3.82 -27.59 8.80
C GLU A 284 2.59 -26.90 9.42
N PRO A 285 1.60 -26.43 8.63
CA PRO A 285 0.45 -25.70 9.14
C PRO A 285 -0.30 -26.39 10.29
N ALA A 286 -0.36 -27.72 10.28
CA ALA A 286 -1.05 -28.52 11.29
C ALA A 286 -0.42 -28.45 12.69
N VAL A 287 0.86 -28.04 12.80
CA VAL A 287 1.59 -27.97 14.07
C VAL A 287 2.00 -26.54 14.45
N ASP A 288 1.69 -25.54 13.62
CA ASP A 288 1.90 -24.13 13.98
C ASP A 288 0.91 -23.73 15.09
N PRO A 289 1.38 -23.33 16.29
CA PRO A 289 0.49 -22.99 17.40
C PRO A 289 -0.38 -21.76 17.14
N VAL A 290 0.11 -20.80 16.37
CA VAL A 290 -0.63 -19.59 16.00
C VAL A 290 -1.71 -19.95 15.00
N PHE A 291 -1.36 -20.65 13.92
CA PHE A 291 -2.32 -21.02 12.88
C PHE A 291 -3.41 -21.96 13.43
N THR A 292 -3.01 -22.95 14.23
CA THR A 292 -3.94 -23.84 14.94
C THR A 292 -4.83 -23.07 15.90
N GLY A 293 -4.27 -22.15 16.71
CA GLY A 293 -5.04 -21.30 17.63
C GLY A 293 -6.03 -20.34 16.94
N LEU A 294 -5.78 -20.02 15.67
CA LEU A 294 -6.70 -19.26 14.82
C LEU A 294 -7.85 -20.13 14.29
N GLY A 295 -7.67 -21.44 14.19
CA GLY A 295 -8.62 -22.37 13.56
C GLY A 295 -8.17 -22.85 12.18
N GLY A 296 -6.88 -22.71 11.86
CA GLY A 296 -6.24 -23.18 10.64
C GLY A 296 -6.87 -22.61 9.36
N THR A 297 -6.95 -23.44 8.34
CA THR A 297 -7.45 -23.07 7.01
C THR A 297 -8.90 -22.57 7.05
N LYS A 298 -9.72 -23.02 8.02
CA LYS A 298 -11.09 -22.53 8.18
C LYS A 298 -11.11 -21.06 8.56
N TRP A 299 -10.20 -20.61 9.44
CA TRP A 299 -10.09 -19.19 9.74
C TRP A 299 -9.64 -18.44 8.51
N LEU A 300 -8.55 -18.87 7.85
CA LEU A 300 -8.01 -18.22 6.67
C LEU A 300 -9.06 -18.03 5.56
N ASN A 301 -9.89 -19.04 5.28
CA ASN A 301 -10.88 -18.99 4.20
C ASN A 301 -12.18 -18.23 4.57
N HIS A 302 -12.47 -18.02 5.86
CA HIS A 302 -13.76 -17.48 6.31
C HIS A 302 -13.63 -16.26 7.24
N ARG A 303 -12.53 -15.51 7.13
CA ARG A 303 -12.28 -14.28 7.88
C ARG A 303 -13.36 -13.23 7.57
N LYS A 304 -14.18 -12.84 8.56
CA LYS A 304 -15.24 -11.84 8.36
C LYS A 304 -14.74 -10.41 8.59
N ALA A 305 -14.93 -9.55 7.60
CA ALA A 305 -14.81 -8.11 7.78
C ALA A 305 -16.11 -7.59 8.43
N THR A 306 -15.99 -7.02 9.62
CA THR A 306 -17.11 -6.35 10.31
C THR A 306 -16.85 -4.86 10.34
N ALA A 307 -17.88 -4.02 10.49
CA ALA A 307 -17.66 -2.59 10.72
C ALA A 307 -16.72 -2.32 11.89
N LYS A 308 -16.79 -3.13 12.96
CA LYS A 308 -15.88 -3.01 14.11
C LYS A 308 -14.42 -3.28 13.74
N THR A 309 -14.14 -4.22 12.84
CA THR A 309 -12.77 -4.49 12.39
C THR A 309 -12.29 -3.40 11.45
N LEU A 310 -13.11 -2.96 10.48
CA LEU A 310 -12.75 -1.87 9.56
C LEU A 310 -12.47 -0.56 10.31
N MET A 311 -13.37 -0.16 11.22
CA MET A 311 -13.18 1.01 12.09
C MET A 311 -11.94 0.91 12.97
N ARG A 312 -11.45 -0.29 13.28
CA ARG A 312 -10.23 -0.47 14.08
C ARG A 312 -8.98 -0.28 13.24
N GLN A 313 -8.97 -0.79 12.02
CA GLN A 313 -7.88 -0.61 11.05
C GLN A 313 -7.69 0.87 10.69
N ALA A 314 -8.79 1.63 10.66
CA ALA A 314 -8.76 3.08 10.45
C ALA A 314 -8.23 3.87 11.66
N ARG A 315 -7.91 3.25 12.81
CA ARG A 315 -7.44 3.98 14.00
C ARG A 315 -5.94 4.18 13.96
N ASN A 316 -5.56 5.44 13.83
CA ASN A 316 -4.18 5.87 13.91
C ASN A 316 -4.09 7.20 14.66
N CYS A 317 -2.92 7.48 15.24
CA CYS A 317 -2.63 8.79 15.80
C CYS A 317 -2.77 9.84 14.70
N ARG A 318 -3.52 10.92 14.96
CA ARG A 318 -3.73 11.99 13.97
C ARG A 318 -2.43 12.75 13.63
N ASN A 319 -1.48 12.81 14.57
CA ASN A 319 -0.20 13.48 14.37
C ASN A 319 0.86 12.56 13.73
N CYS A 320 1.23 11.47 14.40
CA CYS A 320 2.37 10.64 13.97
C CYS A 320 1.97 9.35 13.22
N ARG A 321 0.67 9.12 12.98
CA ARG A 321 0.12 7.93 12.28
C ARG A 321 0.41 6.58 12.95
N ALA A 322 1.12 6.55 14.06
CA ALA A 322 1.28 5.33 14.86
C ALA A 322 -0.09 4.75 15.22
N CYS A 323 -0.20 3.43 15.15
CA CYS A 323 -1.45 2.71 15.33
C CYS A 323 -1.24 1.49 16.25
N GLU A 324 -2.31 0.78 16.58
CA GLU A 324 -2.14 -0.51 17.24
C GLU A 324 -1.51 -1.50 16.23
N PRO A 325 -0.55 -2.36 16.64
CA PRO A 325 -0.08 -2.59 18.01
C PRO A 325 1.13 -1.74 18.43
N GLN A 326 1.63 -0.83 17.59
CA GLN A 326 2.83 -0.04 17.86
C GLN A 326 2.69 0.82 19.12
N VAL A 327 1.51 1.42 19.28
CA VAL A 327 1.17 2.30 20.40
C VAL A 327 -0.27 2.06 20.85
N LYS A 328 -0.54 2.36 22.12
CA LYS A 328 -1.91 2.50 22.60
C LYS A 328 -2.45 3.87 22.19
N LEU A 329 -3.62 3.88 21.55
CA LEU A 329 -4.29 5.12 21.18
C LEU A 329 -5.30 5.56 22.23
N SER A 330 -5.34 6.85 22.50
CA SER A 330 -6.32 7.50 23.38
C SER A 330 -7.15 8.49 22.57
N LEU A 331 -8.44 8.60 22.88
CA LEU A 331 -9.30 9.63 22.30
C LEU A 331 -9.03 10.98 22.94
N CYS A 332 -9.17 12.05 22.15
CA CYS A 332 -9.23 13.41 22.67
C CYS A 332 -10.36 13.52 23.70
N SER A 333 -10.03 13.96 24.92
CA SER A 333 -11.00 14.02 26.02
C SER A 333 -12.21 14.93 25.75
N LYS A 334 -12.04 15.94 24.88
CA LYS A 334 -13.06 16.94 24.58
C LYS A 334 -14.02 16.51 23.47
N CYS A 335 -13.51 16.12 22.30
CA CYS A 335 -14.36 15.74 21.17
C CYS A 335 -14.67 14.24 21.10
N GLN A 336 -13.90 13.40 21.81
CA GLN A 336 -14.04 11.93 21.81
C GLN A 336 -13.99 11.29 20.41
N HIS A 337 -13.40 11.99 19.43
CA HIS A 337 -13.40 11.57 18.03
C HIS A 337 -12.00 11.29 17.50
N THR A 338 -11.02 12.16 17.77
CA THR A 338 -9.67 12.03 17.22
C THR A 338 -8.76 11.22 18.16
N TYR A 339 -7.97 10.31 17.59
CA TYR A 339 -7.01 9.47 18.31
C TYR A 339 -5.61 10.08 18.37
N TYR A 340 -4.95 9.95 19.52
CA TYR A 340 -3.55 10.32 19.75
C TYR A 340 -2.82 9.23 20.53
N CYS A 341 -1.55 9.00 20.22
CA CYS A 341 -0.70 8.09 20.97
C CYS A 341 -0.08 8.73 22.23
N SER A 342 0.01 10.06 22.28
CA SER A 342 0.57 10.82 23.41
C SER A 342 -0.01 12.24 23.49
N ARG A 343 0.18 12.90 24.65
CA ARG A 343 -0.18 14.32 24.83
C ARG A 343 0.64 15.24 23.92
N ASP A 344 1.88 14.89 23.60
CA ASP A 344 2.73 15.69 22.73
C ASP A 344 2.22 15.66 21.29
N CYS A 345 1.81 14.48 20.80
CA CYS A 345 1.12 14.37 19.51
C CYS A 345 -0.18 15.19 19.46
N GLN A 346 -0.93 15.25 20.57
CA GLN A 346 -2.13 16.10 20.64
C GLN A 346 -1.78 17.60 20.58
N LYS A 347 -0.73 18.05 21.29
CA LYS A 347 -0.28 19.44 21.28
C LYS A 347 0.22 19.88 19.90
N MET A 348 1.00 19.02 19.24
CA MET A 348 1.52 19.28 17.88
C MET A 348 0.38 19.44 16.86
N ASN A 349 -0.67 18.63 16.98
CA ASN A 349 -1.85 18.74 16.10
C ASN A 349 -2.87 19.81 16.54
N TRP A 350 -2.69 20.45 17.69
CA TRP A 350 -3.68 21.38 18.24
C TRP A 350 -4.02 22.58 17.34
N PRO A 351 -3.07 23.22 16.63
CA PRO A 351 -3.37 24.35 15.74
C PRO A 351 -4.46 24.05 14.71
N TYR A 352 -4.49 22.82 14.18
CA TYR A 352 -5.49 22.36 13.20
C TYR A 352 -6.71 21.74 13.88
N HIS A 353 -6.49 20.91 14.90
CA HIS A 353 -7.57 20.19 15.56
C HIS A 353 -8.53 21.09 16.35
N LYS A 354 -8.09 22.25 16.87
CA LYS A 354 -8.87 23.08 17.79
C LYS A 354 -10.26 23.46 17.26
N THR A 355 -10.38 23.73 15.97
CA THR A 355 -11.63 24.16 15.32
C THR A 355 -12.58 22.97 15.22
N TYR A 356 -12.15 21.89 14.56
CA TYR A 356 -12.89 20.63 14.46
C TYR A 356 -13.25 20.05 15.84
N CYS A 357 -12.37 20.16 16.83
CA CYS A 357 -12.62 19.70 18.19
C CYS A 357 -13.79 20.42 18.86
N ARG A 358 -13.95 21.73 18.59
CA ARG A 358 -15.07 22.51 19.13
C ARG A 358 -16.37 22.12 18.42
N GLU A 359 -16.33 22.01 17.10
CA GLU A 359 -17.48 21.62 16.28
C GLU A 359 -18.00 20.23 16.64
N ASP A 360 -17.12 19.22 16.76
CA ASP A 360 -17.50 17.86 17.16
C ASP A 360 -18.05 17.81 18.59
N ALA A 361 -17.46 18.57 19.51
CA ALA A 361 -17.95 18.64 20.88
C ALA A 361 -19.34 19.30 20.94
N GLU A 362 -19.60 20.32 20.13
CA GLU A 362 -20.91 20.97 20.02
C GLU A 362 -21.93 20.03 19.35
N HIS A 363 -21.54 19.34 18.29
CA HIS A 363 -22.38 18.36 17.61
C HIS A 363 -22.80 17.23 18.57
N SER A 364 -21.88 16.74 19.40
CA SER A 364 -22.18 15.75 20.43
C SER A 364 -23.20 16.26 21.46
N LYS A 365 -23.09 17.53 21.87
CA LYS A 365 -24.09 18.18 22.75
C LYS A 365 -25.46 18.30 22.06
N LYS A 366 -25.50 18.66 20.79
CA LYS A 366 -26.73 18.73 19.99
C LYS A 366 -27.41 17.37 19.89
N ILE A 367 -26.65 16.30 19.63
CA ILE A 367 -27.18 14.93 19.61
C ILE A 367 -27.78 14.56 20.97
N ALA A 368 -27.07 14.84 22.07
CA ALA A 368 -27.57 14.56 23.42
C ALA A 368 -28.83 15.37 23.77
N ALA A 369 -28.96 16.60 23.27
CA ALA A 369 -30.17 17.40 23.43
C ALA A 369 -31.34 16.82 22.62
N ILE A 370 -31.10 16.42 21.37
CA ILE A 370 -32.10 15.78 20.50
C ILE A 370 -32.54 14.45 21.09
N GLU A 371 -31.65 13.68 21.72
CA GLU A 371 -31.97 12.38 22.32
C GLU A 371 -33.03 12.47 23.42
N ARG A 372 -33.12 13.61 24.11
CA ARG A 372 -34.17 13.89 25.10
C ARG A 372 -35.55 14.12 24.47
N ILE A 373 -35.59 14.49 23.18
CA ILE A 373 -36.81 14.79 22.43
C ILE A 373 -37.21 13.60 21.55
N SER A 374 -36.24 13.04 20.83
CA SER A 374 -36.43 11.95 19.89
C SER A 374 -35.18 11.07 19.83
N THR A 375 -35.31 9.87 20.40
CA THR A 375 -34.25 8.85 20.34
C THR A 375 -33.93 8.43 18.90
N SER A 376 -34.93 8.38 18.02
CA SER A 376 -34.74 7.99 16.62
C SER A 376 -33.96 9.04 15.83
N ALA A 377 -34.25 10.34 16.02
CA ALA A 377 -33.51 11.43 15.38
C ALA A 377 -32.06 11.51 15.91
N ALA A 378 -31.85 11.34 17.21
CA ALA A 378 -30.50 11.28 17.78
C ALA A 378 -29.72 10.07 17.23
N GLN A 379 -30.37 8.92 17.08
CA GLN A 379 -29.75 7.74 16.50
C GLN A 379 -29.38 7.94 15.02
N GLN A 380 -30.25 8.59 14.23
CA GLN A 380 -29.96 8.95 12.85
C GLN A 380 -28.71 9.85 12.75
N LEU A 381 -28.56 10.84 13.63
CA LEU A 381 -27.38 11.71 13.63
C LEU A 381 -26.10 10.97 14.09
N ARG A 382 -26.20 10.04 15.04
CA ARG A 382 -25.07 9.18 15.43
C ARG A 382 -24.63 8.30 14.27
N ASP A 383 -25.58 7.64 13.62
CA ASP A 383 -25.28 6.80 12.47
C ASP A 383 -24.75 7.65 11.30
N TRP A 384 -25.23 8.89 11.12
CA TRP A 384 -24.71 9.83 10.12
C TRP A 384 -23.25 10.18 10.36
N LYS A 385 -22.89 10.50 11.61
CA LYS A 385 -21.51 10.77 12.01
C LYS A 385 -20.63 9.53 11.79
N ASP A 386 -21.09 8.36 12.20
CA ASP A 386 -20.33 7.11 12.01
C ASP A 386 -20.08 6.80 10.52
N TYR A 387 -21.10 6.97 9.67
CA TYR A 387 -21.01 6.75 8.23
C TYR A 387 -20.02 7.70 7.55
N ARG A 388 -20.13 9.01 7.83
CA ARG A 388 -19.33 10.02 7.12
C ARG A 388 -17.86 10.08 7.57
N ASP A 389 -17.60 9.81 8.84
CA ASP A 389 -16.24 9.92 9.41
C ASP A 389 -15.44 8.61 9.29
N ASN A 390 -16.10 7.49 9.00
CA ASN A 390 -15.46 6.18 8.82
C ASN A 390 -15.83 5.60 7.45
N PRO A 391 -15.48 6.28 6.34
CA PRO A 391 -15.75 5.76 5.00
C PRO A 391 -15.04 4.41 4.84
N ARG A 392 -15.73 3.48 4.19
CA ARG A 392 -15.15 2.18 3.87
C ARG A 392 -14.00 2.34 2.88
N PRO A 393 -12.96 1.50 2.94
CA PRO A 393 -11.91 1.47 1.92
C PRO A 393 -12.47 1.37 0.50
N GLU A 394 -13.51 0.56 0.31
CA GLU A 394 -14.20 0.33 -0.97
C GLU A 394 -14.91 1.61 -1.46
N THR A 395 -15.49 2.41 -0.56
CA THR A 395 -16.09 3.71 -0.91
C THR A 395 -15.02 4.68 -1.42
N VAL A 396 -13.85 4.71 -0.78
CA VAL A 396 -12.74 5.57 -1.21
C VAL A 396 -12.19 5.12 -2.57
N GLU A 397 -12.14 3.81 -2.83
CA GLU A 397 -11.77 3.25 -4.15
C GLU A 397 -12.78 3.62 -5.24
N CYS A 398 -14.09 3.47 -4.96
CA CYS A 398 -15.16 3.90 -5.87
C CYS A 398 -15.00 5.38 -6.27
N PHE A 399 -14.69 6.23 -5.29
CA PHE A 399 -14.45 7.65 -5.53
C PHE A 399 -13.16 7.93 -6.31
N ALA A 400 -12.10 7.16 -6.08
CA ALA A 400 -10.90 7.23 -6.89
C ALA A 400 -11.14 6.83 -8.35
N HIS A 401 -12.02 5.85 -8.60
CA HIS A 401 -12.49 5.47 -9.94
C HIS A 401 -13.31 6.57 -10.59
N ALA A 402 -14.31 7.12 -9.89
CA ALA A 402 -15.16 8.21 -10.38
C ALA A 402 -14.31 9.43 -10.82
N LEU A 403 -13.32 9.79 -9.99
CA LEU A 403 -12.39 10.88 -10.26
C LEU A 403 -11.30 10.50 -11.28
N GLY A 404 -11.19 9.24 -11.70
CA GLY A 404 -10.16 8.79 -12.62
C GLY A 404 -8.73 9.06 -12.14
N ILE A 405 -8.50 9.02 -10.82
CA ILE A 405 -7.24 9.46 -10.19
C ILE A 405 -6.02 8.66 -10.68
N ALA A 406 -6.22 7.37 -11.00
CA ALA A 406 -5.16 6.52 -11.55
C ALA A 406 -4.66 7.04 -12.91
N ARG A 407 -5.53 7.70 -13.69
CA ARG A 407 -5.19 8.31 -14.98
C ARG A 407 -4.69 9.75 -14.82
N ASP A 408 -5.34 10.53 -13.96
CA ASP A 408 -4.95 11.91 -13.66
C ASP A 408 -5.06 12.20 -12.17
N ALA A 409 -3.91 12.19 -11.50
CA ALA A 409 -3.79 12.44 -10.07
C ALA A 409 -4.18 13.88 -9.67
N SER A 410 -4.11 14.84 -10.60
CA SER A 410 -4.45 16.24 -10.32
C SER A 410 -5.93 16.41 -9.97
N ARG A 411 -6.79 15.50 -10.46
CA ARG A 411 -8.23 15.51 -10.20
C ARG A 411 -8.59 15.40 -8.72
N GLY A 412 -7.72 14.82 -7.90
CA GLY A 412 -7.91 14.82 -6.44
C GLY A 412 -7.89 16.21 -5.81
N ARG A 413 -7.26 17.20 -6.46
CA ARG A 413 -7.18 18.59 -6.00
C ARG A 413 -8.09 19.56 -6.76
N THR A 414 -8.51 19.20 -7.99
CA THR A 414 -9.29 20.09 -8.86
C THR A 414 -10.77 19.71 -8.95
N HIS A 415 -11.14 18.51 -8.51
CA HIS A 415 -12.51 18.00 -8.58
C HIS A 415 -13.06 17.60 -7.21
N ILE A 416 -14.39 17.52 -7.14
CA ILE A 416 -15.16 17.14 -5.97
C ILE A 416 -16.28 16.19 -6.36
N ILE A 417 -16.58 15.25 -5.47
CA ILE A 417 -17.70 14.33 -5.59
C ILE A 417 -18.90 14.91 -4.85
N TYR A 418 -20.07 14.88 -5.49
CA TYR A 418 -21.34 15.20 -4.85
C TYR A 418 -22.08 13.89 -4.62
N GLN A 419 -22.38 13.60 -3.35
CA GLN A 419 -23.01 12.36 -2.94
C GLN A 419 -24.33 12.65 -2.24
N GLU A 420 -25.43 12.28 -2.88
CA GLU A 420 -26.73 12.27 -2.23
C GLU A 420 -26.96 10.93 -1.53
N VAL A 421 -27.38 11.00 -0.26
CA VAL A 421 -27.63 9.82 0.56
C VAL A 421 -29.04 9.79 1.15
N GLU A 422 -29.50 8.58 1.45
CA GLU A 422 -30.73 8.31 2.18
C GLU A 422 -30.46 7.41 3.39
N TYR A 423 -31.13 7.70 4.51
CA TYR A 423 -31.03 6.91 5.73
C TYR A 423 -31.90 5.64 5.66
N VAL A 424 -31.27 4.49 5.89
CA VAL A 424 -31.87 3.15 5.85
C VAL A 424 -31.68 2.47 7.22
N PRO A 425 -32.50 2.83 8.23
CA PRO A 425 -32.31 2.37 9.62
C PRO A 425 -32.45 0.85 9.81
N SER A 426 -33.12 0.15 8.88
CA SER A 426 -33.32 -1.30 8.92
C SER A 426 -32.02 -2.10 8.70
N VAL A 427 -30.98 -1.48 8.14
CA VAL A 427 -29.70 -2.14 7.91
C VAL A 427 -28.96 -2.34 9.23
N LYS A 428 -28.66 -3.61 9.54
CA LYS A 428 -27.98 -4.00 10.80
C LYS A 428 -26.57 -3.41 10.91
N ASN A 429 -25.83 -3.35 9.80
CA ASN A 429 -24.47 -2.85 9.82
C ASN A 429 -24.47 -1.32 9.82
N ARG A 430 -23.87 -0.72 10.85
CA ARG A 430 -23.92 0.73 11.08
C ARG A 430 -23.25 1.54 9.97
N LEU A 431 -22.23 0.99 9.31
CA LEU A 431 -21.59 1.62 8.14
C LEU A 431 -22.42 1.54 6.84
N ASP A 432 -23.53 0.78 6.85
CA ASP A 432 -24.40 0.59 5.68
C ASP A 432 -25.80 1.18 5.90
N LYS A 433 -25.97 1.96 6.97
CA LYS A 433 -27.25 2.61 7.29
C LYS A 433 -27.55 3.82 6.42
N PHE A 434 -26.64 4.19 5.52
CA PHE A 434 -26.89 5.18 4.49
C PHE A 434 -26.61 4.55 3.14
N ARG A 435 -27.52 4.77 2.20
CA ARG A 435 -27.33 4.38 0.81
C ARG A 435 -27.08 5.63 -0.02
N SER A 436 -26.17 5.54 -0.98
CA SER A 436 -25.99 6.58 -1.99
C SER A 436 -27.09 6.44 -3.03
N THR A 437 -27.86 7.49 -3.25
CA THR A 437 -28.94 7.51 -4.25
C THR A 437 -28.46 8.14 -5.56
N ARG A 438 -27.63 9.17 -5.47
CA ARG A 438 -27.06 9.87 -6.62
C ARG A 438 -25.62 10.29 -6.37
N VAL A 439 -24.77 10.15 -7.38
CA VAL A 439 -23.37 10.58 -7.33
C VAL A 439 -22.97 11.27 -8.63
N GLY A 440 -22.22 12.36 -8.54
CA GLY A 440 -21.63 13.05 -9.69
C GLY A 440 -20.27 13.65 -9.34
N VAL A 441 -19.45 13.89 -10.37
CA VAL A 441 -18.11 14.47 -10.25
C VAL A 441 -18.13 15.86 -10.89
N PHE A 442 -17.55 16.85 -10.22
CA PHE A 442 -17.54 18.22 -10.72
C PHE A 442 -16.18 18.88 -10.53
N LYS A 443 -15.78 19.74 -11.46
CA LYS A 443 -14.63 20.64 -11.25
C LYS A 443 -15.00 21.66 -10.19
N LEU A 444 -14.10 21.89 -9.24
CA LEU A 444 -14.31 22.85 -8.15
C LEU A 444 -14.62 24.26 -8.68
N ASP A 445 -13.91 24.69 -9.73
CA ASP A 445 -14.08 26.00 -10.35
C ASP A 445 -15.48 26.25 -10.91
N ASP A 446 -16.19 25.19 -11.29
CA ASP A 446 -17.54 25.28 -11.83
C ASP A 446 -18.61 25.35 -10.72
N VAL A 447 -18.33 24.85 -9.51
CA VAL A 447 -19.36 24.59 -8.48
C VAL A 447 -19.22 25.39 -7.19
N TRP A 448 -18.34 26.39 -7.14
CA TRP A 448 -18.13 27.19 -5.92
C TRP A 448 -19.43 27.80 -5.36
N GLN A 449 -20.27 28.38 -6.22
CA GLN A 449 -21.51 29.03 -5.79
C GLN A 449 -22.53 28.03 -5.20
N ASP A 450 -22.68 26.86 -5.81
CA ASP A 450 -23.61 25.82 -5.31
C ASP A 450 -23.08 25.19 -4.02
N LEU A 451 -21.76 24.94 -3.94
CA LEU A 451 -21.10 24.45 -2.72
C LEU A 451 -21.30 25.41 -1.55
N GLU A 452 -21.01 26.70 -1.76
CA GLU A 452 -21.16 27.73 -0.72
C GLU A 452 -22.63 27.87 -0.28
N SER A 453 -23.56 27.87 -1.25
CA SER A 453 -24.99 27.94 -0.97
C SER A 453 -25.47 26.75 -0.12
N ARG A 454 -25.08 25.52 -0.48
CA ARG A 454 -25.43 24.30 0.27
C ARG A 454 -24.87 24.34 1.69
N MET A 455 -23.62 24.75 1.83
CA MET A 455 -22.95 24.79 3.14
C MET A 455 -23.36 26.01 3.99
N GLY A 456 -24.16 26.93 3.46
CA GLY A 456 -24.53 28.18 4.15
C GLY A 456 -23.34 29.12 4.36
N LEU A 457 -22.38 29.10 3.43
CA LEU A 457 -21.17 29.91 3.48
C LEU A 457 -21.34 31.22 2.72
N GLY A 458 -20.63 32.26 3.15
CA GLY A 458 -20.55 33.52 2.41
C GLY A 458 -19.72 33.38 1.12
N PRO A 459 -19.90 34.28 0.13
CA PRO A 459 -19.15 34.25 -1.12
C PRO A 459 -17.63 34.16 -0.93
N GLY A 460 -16.98 33.22 -1.60
CA GLY A 460 -15.53 32.98 -1.56
C GLY A 460 -15.05 32.24 -0.31
N LYS A 461 -15.91 31.97 0.68
CA LYS A 461 -15.52 31.23 1.89
C LYS A 461 -15.32 29.73 1.63
N GLY A 462 -15.98 29.16 0.62
CA GLY A 462 -15.77 27.77 0.22
C GLY A 462 -14.35 27.54 -0.29
N LYS A 463 -13.80 28.49 -1.06
CA LYS A 463 -12.41 28.48 -1.53
C LYS A 463 -11.41 28.51 -0.38
N VAL A 464 -11.65 29.38 0.59
CA VAL A 464 -10.81 29.46 1.81
C VAL A 464 -10.85 28.15 2.58
N TYR A 465 -12.05 27.60 2.77
CA TYR A 465 -12.26 26.35 3.50
C TYR A 465 -11.51 25.17 2.87
N ILE A 466 -11.66 24.95 1.56
CA ILE A 466 -10.95 23.86 0.86
C ILE A 466 -9.45 24.08 0.85
N ARG A 467 -8.98 25.33 0.70
CA ARG A 467 -7.55 25.65 0.78
C ARG A 467 -6.97 25.27 2.14
N GLU A 468 -7.63 25.63 3.24
CA GLU A 468 -7.19 25.26 4.60
C GLU A 468 -7.17 23.73 4.80
N MET A 469 -8.15 23.00 4.23
CA MET A 469 -8.12 21.53 4.22
C MET A 469 -6.91 20.97 3.48
N LEU A 470 -6.55 21.54 2.32
CA LEU A 470 -5.37 21.14 1.55
C LEU A 470 -4.07 21.51 2.28
N GLU A 471 -3.99 22.68 2.90
CA GLU A 471 -2.84 23.07 3.72
C GLU A 471 -2.63 22.09 4.87
N GLU A 472 -3.68 21.69 5.60
CA GLU A 472 -3.59 20.64 6.63
C GLU A 472 -3.13 19.30 6.04
N PHE A 473 -3.66 18.94 4.86
CA PHE A 473 -3.28 17.70 4.17
C PHE A 473 -1.79 17.67 3.77
N ASP A 474 -1.29 18.80 3.27
CA ASP A 474 0.08 18.93 2.74
C ASP A 474 1.13 19.11 3.85
N LEU A 475 0.74 19.62 5.02
CA LEU A 475 1.59 19.75 6.20
C LEU A 475 1.83 18.41 6.91
N GLU A 476 1.14 17.34 6.51
CA GLU A 476 1.41 16.00 7.01
C GLU A 476 2.83 15.56 6.59
N PRO A 477 3.69 15.12 7.53
CA PRO A 477 5.04 14.69 7.18
C PRO A 477 4.99 13.62 6.10
N ALA A 478 5.70 13.84 4.98
CA ALA A 478 5.86 12.83 3.94
C ALA A 478 6.62 11.57 4.45
N LYS A 479 7.22 11.64 5.65
CA LYS A 479 7.96 10.55 6.29
C LYS A 479 7.06 9.32 6.44
N GLY A 480 7.37 8.28 5.66
CA GLY A 480 6.73 6.96 5.73
C GLY A 480 5.81 6.61 4.56
N TRP A 481 5.57 7.51 3.60
CA TRP A 481 4.77 7.19 2.41
C TRP A 481 5.63 6.61 1.29
N VAL A 482 5.58 5.29 1.13
CA VAL A 482 6.18 4.60 -0.02
C VAL A 482 5.45 5.04 -1.29
N GLY A 483 6.19 5.66 -2.22
CA GLY A 483 5.65 6.12 -3.52
C GLY A 483 5.15 7.57 -3.56
N GLY A 484 5.46 8.41 -2.56
CA GLY A 484 5.14 9.83 -2.54
C GLY A 484 3.87 10.20 -1.75
N PRO A 485 3.52 11.51 -1.67
CA PRO A 485 2.39 11.96 -0.86
C PRO A 485 1.06 11.38 -1.38
N PRO A 486 0.10 11.06 -0.49
CA PRO A 486 -1.21 10.59 -0.88
C PRO A 486 -1.97 11.66 -1.68
N ILE A 487 -3.03 11.24 -2.36
CA ILE A 487 -3.89 12.12 -3.16
C ILE A 487 -5.20 12.36 -2.39
N PRO A 488 -5.64 13.63 -2.21
CA PRO A 488 -6.89 13.93 -1.53
C PRO A 488 -8.10 13.58 -2.41
N ILE A 489 -9.23 13.32 -1.77
CA ILE A 489 -10.53 13.06 -2.41
C ILE A 489 -11.59 13.86 -1.67
N PHE A 490 -12.12 14.90 -2.30
CA PHE A 490 -13.20 15.71 -1.75
C PHE A 490 -14.57 15.09 -2.04
N ASN A 491 -15.42 15.07 -1.01
CA ASN A 491 -16.79 14.59 -1.12
C ASN A 491 -17.74 15.50 -0.33
N LEU A 492 -18.73 16.08 -1.01
CA LEU A 492 -19.84 16.80 -0.42
C LEU A 492 -21.04 15.86 -0.30
N MET A 493 -21.39 15.49 0.93
CA MET A 493 -22.51 14.62 1.22
C MET A 493 -23.73 15.38 1.76
N PHE A 494 -24.91 15.02 1.26
CA PHE A 494 -26.18 15.65 1.64
C PHE A 494 -27.38 14.72 1.42
N SER A 495 -28.55 15.12 1.92
CA SER A 495 -29.80 14.37 1.71
C SER A 495 -30.80 15.21 0.92
N ALA A 496 -31.56 14.58 0.02
CA ALA A 496 -32.56 15.29 -0.80
C ALA A 496 -33.64 16.02 0.03
N LYS A 497 -33.96 15.46 1.21
CA LYS A 497 -34.99 15.97 2.13
C LYS A 497 -34.44 16.96 3.16
N ASN A 498 -33.16 17.35 3.08
CA ASN A 498 -32.46 18.17 4.09
C ASN A 498 -32.61 17.62 5.53
N SER A 499 -32.79 16.31 5.66
CA SER A 499 -32.96 15.62 6.94
C SER A 499 -31.64 15.38 7.68
N LEU A 500 -30.51 15.66 7.03
CA LEU A 500 -29.16 15.45 7.53
C LEU A 500 -28.35 16.74 7.39
N PRO A 501 -27.47 17.06 8.37
CA PRO A 501 -26.48 18.11 8.20
C PRO A 501 -25.57 17.81 7.01
N ILE A 502 -25.41 18.78 6.12
CA ILE A 502 -24.48 18.72 4.99
C ILE A 502 -23.06 18.56 5.52
N TYR A 503 -22.26 17.76 4.83
CA TYR A 503 -20.89 17.46 5.24
C TYR A 503 -19.94 17.51 4.05
N LEU A 504 -18.90 18.34 4.16
CA LEU A 504 -17.77 18.33 3.24
C LEU A 504 -16.64 17.50 3.88
N GLY A 505 -16.35 16.36 3.29
CA GLY A 505 -15.29 15.46 3.72
C GLY A 505 -14.09 15.50 2.78
N MET A 506 -12.92 15.16 3.32
CA MET A 506 -11.72 14.88 2.55
C MET A 506 -11.16 13.52 2.98
N SER A 507 -11.23 12.56 2.06
CA SER A 507 -10.57 11.27 2.16
C SER A 507 -9.21 11.32 1.47
N ARG A 508 -8.46 10.22 1.55
CA ARG A 508 -7.12 10.11 0.94
C ARG A 508 -6.95 8.75 0.29
N ILE A 509 -6.18 8.70 -0.79
CA ILE A 509 -5.73 7.45 -1.39
C ILE A 509 -4.21 7.47 -1.58
N SER A 510 -3.52 6.40 -1.19
CA SER A 510 -2.07 6.30 -1.40
C SER A 510 -1.77 5.96 -2.87
N ARG A 511 -0.65 6.47 -3.38
CA ARG A 511 -0.19 6.16 -4.75
C ARG A 511 0.08 4.68 -4.94
N GLN A 512 0.66 4.03 -3.93
CA GLN A 512 0.83 2.59 -3.91
C GLN A 512 -0.51 1.87 -4.12
N LYS A 513 -1.56 2.26 -3.38
CA LYS A 513 -2.88 1.63 -3.53
C LYS A 513 -3.44 1.79 -4.95
N LEU A 514 -3.25 2.94 -5.58
CA LEU A 514 -3.67 3.17 -6.98
C LEU A 514 -2.99 2.21 -7.97
N VAL A 515 -1.70 1.91 -7.77
CA VAL A 515 -0.96 0.95 -8.63
C VAL A 515 -1.58 -0.44 -8.56
N PHE A 516 -2.04 -0.85 -7.38
CA PHE A 516 -2.62 -2.18 -7.18
C PHE A 516 -4.15 -2.21 -7.41
N MET A 517 -4.80 -1.06 -7.60
CA MET A 517 -6.24 -0.94 -7.79
C MET A 517 -6.63 -1.33 -9.22
N ARG A 518 -7.58 -2.25 -9.37
CA ARG A 518 -8.05 -2.70 -10.68
C ARG A 518 -9.00 -1.68 -11.29
N PRO A 519 -8.88 -1.32 -12.59
CA PRO A 519 -9.86 -0.47 -13.25
C PRO A 519 -11.28 -1.03 -13.08
N ASN A 520 -12.20 -0.19 -12.64
CA ASN A 520 -13.59 -0.55 -12.42
C ASN A 520 -14.51 0.51 -13.05
N PRO A 521 -14.93 0.34 -14.32
CA PRO A 521 -15.85 1.27 -14.98
C PRO A 521 -17.25 1.22 -14.35
N ASP A 522 -17.61 0.12 -13.68
CA ASP A 522 -18.90 -0.11 -13.02
C ASP A 522 -18.88 0.18 -11.51
N TRP A 523 -17.92 0.99 -11.04
CA TRP A 523 -17.68 1.29 -9.62
C TRP A 523 -18.93 1.67 -8.81
N ARG A 524 -19.95 2.24 -9.46
CA ARG A 524 -21.24 2.55 -8.83
C ARG A 524 -21.93 1.35 -8.21
N ARG A 525 -21.77 0.15 -8.79
CA ARG A 525 -22.34 -1.10 -8.26
C ARG A 525 -21.76 -1.45 -6.89
N ASP A 526 -20.50 -1.06 -6.65
CA ASP A 526 -19.78 -1.39 -5.42
C ASP A 526 -19.96 -0.35 -4.32
N LEU A 527 -20.54 0.82 -4.64
CA LEU A 527 -20.73 1.90 -3.67
C LEU A 527 -21.75 1.55 -2.58
N ASN A 528 -22.76 0.72 -2.90
CA ASN A 528 -23.81 0.28 -1.98
C ASN A 528 -23.74 -1.24 -1.76
N MET A 529 -23.18 -1.69 -0.63
CA MET A 529 -22.91 -3.12 -0.30
C MET A 529 -24.06 -4.14 -0.44
N LYS A 530 -25.32 -3.71 -0.44
CA LYS A 530 -26.51 -4.58 -0.43
C LYS A 530 -27.67 -4.04 -1.28
N SER A 531 -27.35 -3.23 -2.27
CA SER A 531 -28.35 -2.66 -3.17
C SER A 531 -28.16 -3.25 -4.55
N ASP A 532 -29.22 -3.83 -5.10
CA ASP A 532 -29.24 -4.25 -6.51
C ASP A 532 -29.24 -3.03 -7.45
N GLU A 533 -29.54 -1.84 -6.92
CA GLU A 533 -29.57 -0.59 -7.67
C GLU A 533 -28.32 0.28 -7.39
N PRO A 534 -27.49 0.56 -8.41
CA PRO A 534 -26.42 1.54 -8.31
C PRO A 534 -26.98 2.96 -8.18
N PRO A 535 -26.25 3.90 -7.54
CA PRO A 535 -26.64 5.31 -7.50
C PRO A 535 -26.76 5.89 -8.91
N ALA A 536 -27.77 6.72 -9.15
CA ALA A 536 -27.91 7.41 -10.42
C ALA A 536 -26.88 8.57 -10.53
N HIS A 537 -26.74 9.17 -11.72
CA HIS A 537 -25.94 10.38 -11.87
C HIS A 537 -26.58 11.56 -11.13
N PHE A 538 -25.78 12.30 -10.38
CA PHE A 538 -26.21 13.57 -9.80
C PHE A 538 -26.19 14.68 -10.84
N LYS A 539 -27.26 15.47 -10.91
CA LYS A 539 -27.37 16.63 -11.82
C LYS A 539 -27.65 17.89 -11.01
N LEU A 540 -26.83 18.92 -11.23
CA LEU A 540 -27.06 20.24 -10.66
C LEU A 540 -28.33 20.85 -11.26
N ARG A 541 -29.33 21.17 -10.43
CA ARG A 541 -30.62 21.68 -10.91
C ARG A 541 -30.44 23.02 -11.62
N GLY A 542 -30.96 23.13 -12.85
CA GLY A 542 -30.95 24.37 -13.63
C GLY A 542 -29.57 24.81 -14.15
N SER A 543 -28.56 23.94 -14.06
CA SER A 543 -27.17 24.24 -14.44
C SER A 543 -26.81 23.66 -15.81
N LYS A 544 -25.94 24.35 -16.56
CA LYS A 544 -25.27 23.82 -17.76
C LYS A 544 -24.00 23.02 -17.43
N ILE A 545 -23.61 22.95 -16.16
CA ILE A 545 -22.42 22.23 -15.68
C ILE A 545 -22.69 20.73 -15.80
N SER A 546 -21.88 20.05 -16.62
CA SER A 546 -21.95 18.61 -16.82
C SER A 546 -21.21 17.85 -15.73
N ASP A 547 -21.62 16.61 -15.50
CA ASP A 547 -20.83 15.63 -14.75
C ASP A 547 -19.48 15.44 -15.45
N ALA A 548 -18.39 15.67 -14.73
CA ALA A 548 -17.01 15.59 -15.22
C ALA A 548 -16.44 14.17 -15.09
N GLU A 549 -17.24 13.17 -14.69
CA GLU A 549 -16.80 11.79 -14.63
C GLU A 549 -16.24 11.31 -15.97
N PHE A 550 -15.03 10.73 -15.95
CA PHE A 550 -14.28 10.28 -17.13
C PHE A 550 -14.02 11.31 -18.23
N ILE A 551 -14.19 12.61 -17.94
CA ILE A 551 -13.79 13.71 -18.82
C ILE A 551 -12.40 14.19 -18.34
N PHE A 552 -11.37 13.89 -19.13
CA PHE A 552 -9.96 14.15 -18.81
C PHE A 552 -9.40 15.29 -19.64
#